data_AF-A0A7H8L2T6-F1
#
_entry.id   AF-A0A7H8L2T6-F1
#
_cell.length_a   1.000
_cell.length_b   1.000
_cell.length_c   1.000
_cell.angle_alpha   90.00
_cell.angle_beta   90.00
_cell.angle_gamma   90.00
#
_symmetry.space_group_name_H-M   'P 1'
#
loop_
_entity.id
_entity.type
_entity.pdbx_description
1 polymer ?
#
loop_
_entity_poly.entity_id
_entity_poly.type
_entity_poly.pdbx_seq_one_letter_code
_entity_poly.pdbx_strand_id
1 'polypeptide(L)' 'MLPGNDLWLFDGRVAKFGLFSGDGAFLGNVMSDDPEVVKRRVGAFEAGWQRAVPQQDFELQRARSHGSAPFVQRSGSP' A
#
# COMPACT_ATOMS: atom_id res chain seq x y z
N MET A 1 2.39 0.57 -14.47
CA MET A 1 2.63 1.54 -13.38
C MET A 1 1.78 1.11 -12.20
N LEU A 2 2.37 1.00 -11.00
CA LEU A 2 1.61 0.69 -9.78
C LEU A 2 0.72 1.89 -9.38
N PRO A 3 -0.47 1.67 -8.80
CA PRO A 3 -1.30 2.76 -8.31
C PRO A 3 -0.59 3.49 -7.17
N GLY A 4 -0.65 4.82 -7.19
CA GLY A 4 0.00 5.68 -6.18
C GLY A 4 -0.78 5.83 -4.87
N ASN A 5 -2.03 5.36 -4.84
CA ASN A 5 -2.87 5.32 -3.65
C ASN A 5 -3.11 3.88 -3.22
N ASP A 6 -3.39 3.70 -1.94
CA ASP A 6 -3.94 2.46 -1.41
C ASP A 6 -5.15 2.03 -2.24
N LEU A 7 -5.11 0.80 -2.72
CA LEU A 7 -6.09 0.25 -3.64
C LEU A 7 -6.60 -1.10 -3.16
N TRP A 8 -7.92 -1.26 -3.24
CA TRP A 8 -8.61 -2.53 -3.12
C TRP A 8 -9.32 -2.85 -4.44
N LEU A 9 -9.20 -4.08 -4.92
CA LEU A 9 -9.91 -4.60 -6.09
C LEU A 9 -10.86 -5.71 -5.66
N PHE A 10 -12.13 -5.60 -6.05
CA PHE A 10 -13.17 -6.59 -5.75
C PHE A 10 -13.61 -7.27 -7.05
N ASP A 11 -13.43 -8.60 -7.11
CA ASP A 11 -13.83 -9.48 -8.22
C ASP A 11 -13.40 -9.03 -9.63
N GLY A 12 -12.36 -8.19 -9.72
CA GLY A 12 -11.96 -7.57 -10.99
C GLY A 12 -13.01 -6.66 -11.61
N ARG A 13 -13.94 -6.12 -10.80
CA ARG A 13 -15.08 -5.30 -11.24
C ARG A 13 -15.15 -3.93 -10.58
N VAL A 14 -14.66 -3.82 -9.34
CA VAL A 14 -14.74 -2.56 -8.58
C VAL A 14 -13.39 -2.25 -7.97
N ALA A 15 -12.92 -1.02 -8.15
CA ALA A 15 -11.75 -0.46 -7.51
C ALA A 15 -12.17 0.49 -6.39
N LYS A 16 -11.51 0.40 -5.23
CA LYS A 16 -11.64 1.36 -4.13
C LYS A 16 -10.28 1.95 -3.80
N PHE A 17 -10.19 3.28 -3.91
CA PHE A 17 -9.00 4.05 -3.61
C PHE A 17 -9.11 4.70 -2.24
N GLY A 18 -8.12 4.50 -1.38
CA GLY A 18 -7.92 5.29 -0.17
C GLY A 18 -7.34 6.66 -0.53
N LEU A 19 -7.93 7.73 -0.01
CA LEU A 19 -7.42 9.09 -0.16
C LEU A 19 -6.78 9.53 1.15
N PHE A 20 -5.58 10.08 1.06
CA PHE A 20 -4.83 10.62 2.17
C PHE A 20 -4.31 12.02 1.80
N SER A 21 -4.22 12.91 2.79
CA SER A 21 -3.55 14.20 2.63
C SER A 21 -2.03 14.02 2.52
N GLY A 22 -1.32 15.10 2.16
CA GLY A 22 0.14 15.06 2.00
C GLY A 22 0.91 14.75 3.30
N ASP A 23 0.31 15.01 4.46
CA ASP A 23 0.83 14.64 5.78
C ASP A 23 0.32 13.27 6.27
N GLY A 24 -0.43 12.54 5.42
CA GLY A 24 -0.87 11.17 5.67
C GLY A 24 -2.19 11.02 6.41
N ALA A 25 -2.94 12.09 6.69
CA ALA A 25 -4.27 11.97 7.31
C ALA A 25 -5.28 11.34 6.33
N PHE A 26 -6.11 10.42 6.82
CA PHE A 26 -7.13 9.77 6.01
C PHE A 26 -8.25 10.75 5.65
N LEU A 27 -8.56 10.86 4.36
CA LEU A 27 -9.56 11.78 3.83
C LEU A 27 -10.84 11.08 3.36
N GLY A 28 -10.77 9.78 3.07
CA GLY A 28 -11.93 9.01 2.63
C GLY A 28 -11.59 7.97 1.58
N ASN A 29 -12.65 7.42 0.97
CA ASN A 29 -12.53 6.43 -0.08
C ASN A 29 -13.30 6.86 -1.33
N VAL A 30 -12.77 6.54 -2.50
CA VAL A 30 -13.47 6.67 -3.78
C VAL A 30 -13.62 5.30 -4.41
N MET A 31 -14.82 4.96 -4.86
CA MET A 31 -15.11 3.73 -5.59
C MET A 31 -15.27 4.03 -7.08
N SER A 32 -14.83 3.10 -7.92
CA SER A 32 -14.99 3.16 -9.36
C SER A 32 -15.25 1.77 -9.92
N ASP A 33 -16.31 1.65 -10.71
CA ASP A 33 -16.70 0.49 -11.51
C ASP A 33 -16.45 0.70 -13.01
N ASP A 34 -15.77 1.79 -13.39
CA ASP A 34 -15.37 2.06 -14.77
C ASP A 34 -14.45 0.92 -15.26
N PRO A 35 -14.85 0.18 -16.31
CA PRO A 35 -14.09 -0.96 -16.80
C PRO A 35 -12.65 -0.63 -17.18
N GLU A 36 -12.39 0.56 -17.73
CA GLU A 36 -11.03 0.97 -18.13
C GLU A 36 -10.18 1.32 -16.92
N VAL A 37 -10.78 1.91 -15.88
CA VAL A 37 -10.10 2.13 -14.60
C VAL A 37 -9.71 0.78 -14.02
N VAL A 38 -10.66 -0.14 -13.86
CA VAL A 38 -10.46 -1.45 -13.25
C VAL A 38 -9.44 -2.28 -14.01
N LYS A 39 -9.57 -2.38 -15.35
CA LYS A 39 -8.65 -3.14 -16.21
C LYS A 39 -7.20 -2.72 -16.05
N ARG A 40 -6.93 -1.41 -16.02
CA ARG A 40 -5.57 -0.89 -15.84
C ARG A 40 -4.96 -1.28 -14.49
N ARG A 41 -5.77 -1.34 -13.43
CA ARG A 41 -5.29 -1.65 -12.07
C ARG A 41 -5.07 -3.15 -11.90
N VAL A 42 -5.99 -3.97 -12.39
CA VAL A 42 -5.81 -5.43 -12.47
C VAL A 42 -4.51 -5.75 -13.22
N GLY A 43 -4.29 -5.16 -14.40
CA GLY A 43 -3.07 -5.39 -15.18
C GLY A 43 -1.78 -4.98 -14.46
N ALA A 44 -1.82 -3.92 -13.64
CA ALA A 44 -0.66 -3.52 -12.83
C ALA A 44 -0.36 -4.53 -11.71
N PHE A 45 -1.39 -5.05 -11.04
CA PHE A 45 -1.25 -6.07 -10.00
C PHE A 45 -0.76 -7.40 -10.57
N GLU A 46 -1.33 -7.85 -11.68
CA GLU A 46 -0.87 -9.06 -12.39
C GLU A 46 0.61 -8.95 -12.79
N ALA A 47 1.02 -7.79 -13.33
CA ALA A 47 2.42 -7.56 -13.67
C ALA A 47 3.36 -7.62 -12.45
N GLY A 48 2.90 -7.17 -11.29
CA GLY A 48 3.62 -7.32 -10.02
C GLY A 48 3.67 -8.76 -9.54
N TRP A 49 2.54 -9.46 -9.61
CA TRP A 49 2.41 -10.86 -9.20
C TRP A 49 3.35 -11.78 -9.98
N GLN A 50 3.45 -11.60 -11.30
CA GLN A 50 4.38 -12.37 -12.15
C GLN A 50 5.87 -12.16 -11.81
N ARG A 51 6.20 -11.11 -11.06
CA ARG A 51 7.57 -10.78 -10.62
C ARG A 51 7.78 -11.06 -9.13
N ALA A 52 6.71 -11.35 -8.39
CA ALA A 52 6.79 -11.61 -6.97
C ALA A 52 7.52 -12.94 -6.73
N VAL A 53 8.21 -13.03 -5.60
CA VAL A 53 8.69 -14.32 -5.09
C VAL A 53 7.52 -15.02 -4.39
N PRO A 54 7.42 -16.35 -4.49
CA PRO A 54 6.45 -17.08 -3.70
C PRO A 54 6.66 -16.82 -2.21
N GLN A 55 5.57 -16.76 -1.44
CA GLN A 55 5.62 -16.41 -0.02
C GLN A 55 6.52 -17.34 0.80
N GLN A 56 6.57 -18.63 0.47
CA GLN A 56 7.46 -19.58 1.15
C GLN A 56 8.96 -19.30 0.91
N ASP A 57 9.28 -18.62 -0.19
CA ASP A 57 10.64 -18.27 -0.58
C ASP A 57 10.99 -16.82 -0.17
N PHE A 58 10.05 -16.12 0.48
CA PHE A 58 10.24 -14.75 0.91
C PHE A 58 11.06 -14.68 2.22
N GLU A 59 12.29 -14.19 2.10
CA GLU A 59 13.16 -13.92 3.25
C GLU A 59 13.12 -12.43 3.64
N LEU A 60 12.72 -12.16 4.88
CA LEU A 60 12.81 -10.82 5.46
C LEU A 60 14.28 -10.43 5.62
N GLN A 61 14.78 -9.58 4.72
CA GLN A 61 16.08 -8.97 4.89
C GLN A 61 16.03 -8.01 6.09
N ARG A 62 16.56 -8.43 7.23
CA ARG A 62 16.74 -7.55 8.38
C ARG A 62 17.75 -6.47 7.98
N ALA A 63 17.32 -5.21 7.98
CA ALA A 63 18.21 -4.08 7.78
C ALA A 63 19.37 -4.17 8.79
N ARG A 64 20.60 -4.01 8.32
CA ARG A 64 21.79 -3.95 9.19
C ARG A 64 21.54 -2.88 10.24
N SER A 65 21.39 -3.29 11.50
CA SER A 65 21.19 -2.41 12.63
C SER A 65 22.38 -1.45 12.75
N HIS A 66 22.21 -0.22 12.25
CA HIS A 66 23.02 0.89 12.71
C HIS A 66 22.40 1.34 14.04
N GLY A 67 23.21 1.34 15.10
CA GLY A 67 22.75 1.44 16.50
C GLY A 67 21.74 2.56 16.73
N SER A 68 20.58 2.21 17.27
CA SER A 68 19.58 3.17 17.71
C SER A 68 19.99 3.81 19.02
N ALA A 69 20.13 5.13 19.04
CA ALA A 69 19.95 5.91 20.27
C ALA A 69 18.50 5.74 20.77
N PRO A 70 18.26 5.68 22.09
CA PRO A 70 16.94 5.40 22.63
C PRO A 70 15.96 6.55 22.35
N PHE A 71 14.79 6.19 21.84
CA PHE A 71 13.64 7.07 21.67
C PHE A 71 13.07 7.44 23.06
N VAL A 72 13.26 8.70 23.48
CA VAL A 72 12.64 9.23 24.71
C VAL A 72 11.26 9.76 24.36
N GLN A 73 10.22 9.02 24.75
CA GLN A 73 8.84 9.48 24.73
C GLN A 73 8.69 10.51 25.86
N ARG A 74 8.59 11.81 25.51
CA ARG A 74 8.25 12.85 26.49
C ARG A 74 6.81 12.63 26.95
N SER A 75 6.65 12.12 28.17
CA SER A 75 5.38 12.13 28.88
C SER A 75 5.00 13.57 29.19
N GLY A 76 3.94 14.06 28.55
CA GLY A 76 3.23 15.25 29.03
C GLY A 76 2.46 14.93 30.31
N SER A 77 2.45 15.87 31.26
CA SER A 77 1.38 16.13 32.24
C SER A 77 1.74 17.38 33.07
N PRO A 78 0.77 18.05 33.71
CA PRO A 78 -0.69 17.96 33.59
C PRO A 78 -1.31 19.17 32.86
#